data_AF-A0A238VGG2-F1
#
_entry.id   AF-A0A238VGG2-F1
#
_cell.length_a   1.000
_cell.length_b   1.000
_cell.length_c   1.000
_cell.angle_alpha   90.00
_cell.angle_beta   90.00
_cell.angle_gamma   90.00
#
_symmetry.space_group_name_H-M   'P 1'
#
loop_
_entity.id
_entity.type
_entity.pdbx_description
1 polymer ?
#
loop_
_entity_poly.entity_id
_entity_poly.type
_entity_poly.pdbx_seq_one_letter_code
_entity_poly.pdbx_strand_id
1 'polypeptide(L)'
;MATKYVCKGALCACNQGTKEGALDVSSQNTIFVQEKLMATEDDITFKSPFFGNCKLKKNDPCTPVIETKWENPAANVYVGNKKASLESSELICTVGGKIKITDSLQTGSKIVIFDNYTPPVVTPLKKEIVSVNWKNNDLKNEIDLAYIGDKVSLVVETKNYKEGETIVIVIDEANGKNIKANNKLVKFSGEVNADGFAILKEEIPIENEN
;
A
#
# COMPACT_ATOMS: atom_id res chain seq x y z
N MET A 1 -11.26 -22.32 -28.56
CA MET A 1 -10.45 -21.35 -27.79
C MET A 1 -10.12 -22.01 -26.47
N ALA A 2 -8.89 -21.90 -25.98
CA ALA A 2 -8.53 -22.45 -24.67
C ALA A 2 -9.13 -21.57 -23.58
N THR A 3 -9.85 -22.18 -22.63
CA THR A 3 -10.55 -21.46 -21.56
C THR A 3 -9.55 -20.87 -20.56
N LYS A 4 -9.73 -19.60 -20.22
CA LYS A 4 -8.89 -18.89 -19.25
C LYS A 4 -9.42 -19.00 -17.81
N TYR A 5 -8.50 -19.00 -16.85
CA TYR A 5 -8.77 -18.86 -15.43
C TYR A 5 -8.88 -17.39 -15.04
N VAL A 6 -9.73 -17.14 -14.06
CA VAL A 6 -10.00 -15.79 -13.57
C VAL A 6 -8.99 -15.41 -12.50
N CYS A 7 -8.36 -14.24 -12.66
CA CYS A 7 -7.39 -13.71 -11.71
C CYS A 7 -8.00 -12.60 -10.84
N LYS A 8 -7.41 -12.33 -9.67
CA LYS A 8 -7.76 -11.17 -8.84
C LYS A 8 -7.71 -9.87 -9.64
N GLY A 9 -8.76 -9.07 -9.51
CA GLY A 9 -8.95 -7.83 -10.27
C GLY A 9 -9.60 -8.02 -11.63
N ALA A 10 -9.98 -9.25 -12.01
CA ALA A 10 -10.69 -9.52 -13.27
C ALA A 10 -11.89 -8.57 -13.45
N LEU A 11 -12.05 -8.08 -14.67
CA LEU A 11 -13.15 -7.19 -15.00
C LEU A 11 -14.40 -8.01 -15.28
N CYS A 12 -15.49 -7.58 -14.68
CA CYS A 12 -16.79 -8.22 -14.80
C CYS A 12 -17.83 -7.16 -15.17
N ALA A 13 -18.80 -7.54 -15.99
CA ALA A 13 -19.92 -6.68 -16.37
C ALA A 13 -21.23 -7.25 -15.85
N CYS A 14 -22.01 -6.41 -15.15
CA CYS A 14 -23.40 -6.69 -14.83
C CYS A 14 -24.28 -6.10 -15.94
N ASN A 15 -25.22 -6.88 -16.48
CA ASN A 15 -26.15 -6.40 -17.51
C ASN A 15 -27.05 -5.23 -17.06
N GLN A 16 -27.18 -5.01 -15.75
CA GLN A 16 -27.92 -3.89 -15.15
C GLN A 16 -27.01 -2.77 -14.64
N GLY A 17 -25.68 -2.93 -14.73
CA GLY A 17 -24.70 -1.92 -14.34
C GLY A 17 -24.41 -0.92 -15.46
N THR A 18 -23.76 0.19 -15.12
CA THR A 18 -23.26 1.18 -16.09
C THR A 18 -21.74 1.12 -16.29
N LYS A 19 -21.03 0.41 -15.40
CA LYS A 19 -19.57 0.22 -15.46
C LYS A 19 -19.19 -1.23 -15.19
N GLU A 20 -17.97 -1.58 -15.57
CA GLU A 20 -17.34 -2.83 -15.16
C GLU A 20 -16.93 -2.77 -13.68
N GLY A 21 -17.06 -3.91 -13.00
CA GLY A 21 -16.59 -4.12 -11.63
C GLY A 21 -15.35 -5.00 -11.61
N ALA A 22 -14.42 -4.70 -10.72
CA ALA A 22 -13.23 -5.52 -10.50
C ALA A 22 -13.48 -6.57 -9.42
N LEU A 23 -13.32 -7.85 -9.77
CA LEU A 23 -13.48 -8.98 -8.87
C LEU A 23 -12.40 -8.94 -7.77
N ASP A 24 -12.81 -9.06 -6.51
CA ASP A 24 -11.89 -9.32 -5.42
C ASP A 24 -11.80 -10.81 -5.14
N VAL A 25 -10.58 -11.28 -4.84
CA VAL A 25 -10.31 -12.67 -4.51
C VAL A 25 -9.84 -12.72 -3.07
N SER A 26 -10.64 -13.39 -2.24
CA SER A 26 -10.46 -13.52 -0.78
C SER A 26 -10.70 -14.96 -0.29
N SER A 27 -11.19 -15.84 -1.16
CA SER A 27 -11.45 -17.25 -0.87
C SER A 27 -10.20 -18.07 -0.52
N GLN A 28 -9.02 -17.57 -0.87
CA GLN A 28 -7.71 -18.23 -0.79
C GLN A 28 -6.56 -17.19 -0.87
N ASN A 29 -5.35 -17.56 -0.45
CA ASN A 29 -4.16 -16.68 -0.48
C ASN A 29 -2.86 -17.36 -0.95
N THR A 30 -2.94 -18.56 -1.55
CA THR A 30 -1.79 -19.42 -1.88
C THR A 30 -1.64 -19.75 -3.36
N ILE A 31 -2.73 -19.77 -4.15
CA ILE A 31 -2.70 -20.19 -5.55
C ILE A 31 -2.75 -18.97 -6.47
N PHE A 32 -1.76 -18.87 -7.35
CA PHE A 32 -1.56 -17.73 -8.22
C PHE A 32 -1.52 -18.15 -9.69
N VAL A 33 -2.09 -17.31 -10.55
CA VAL A 33 -1.95 -17.37 -12.01
C VAL A 33 -1.31 -16.05 -12.43
N GLN A 34 -0.12 -16.13 -13.01
CA GLN A 34 0.61 -14.93 -13.48
C GLN A 34 0.73 -13.86 -12.38
N GLU A 35 1.21 -14.26 -11.20
CA GLU A 35 1.43 -13.39 -10.02
C GLU A 35 0.16 -12.79 -9.39
N LYS A 36 -1.03 -13.19 -9.86
CA LYS A 36 -2.33 -12.77 -9.31
C LYS A 36 -3.05 -13.95 -8.69
N LEU A 37 -3.73 -13.75 -7.57
CA LEU A 37 -4.52 -14.82 -6.94
C LEU A 37 -5.56 -15.38 -7.93
N MET A 38 -5.62 -16.71 -8.03
CA MET A 38 -6.65 -17.41 -8.80
C MET A 38 -8.01 -17.29 -8.08
N ALA A 39 -9.05 -16.87 -8.80
CA ALA A 39 -10.40 -16.83 -8.26
C ALA A 39 -11.04 -18.23 -8.23
N THR A 40 -11.92 -18.43 -7.27
CA THR A 40 -12.70 -19.64 -7.07
C THR A 40 -14.19 -19.34 -7.20
N GLU A 41 -14.99 -20.40 -7.24
CA GLU A 41 -16.45 -20.30 -7.28
C GLU A 41 -17.06 -19.54 -6.08
N ASP A 42 -16.30 -19.33 -5.00
CA ASP A 42 -16.76 -18.63 -3.80
C ASP A 42 -16.43 -17.11 -3.81
N ASP A 43 -15.63 -16.61 -4.76
CA ASP A 43 -15.22 -15.20 -4.79
C ASP A 43 -16.33 -14.31 -5.37
N ILE A 44 -17.25 -13.86 -4.52
CA ILE A 44 -18.47 -13.13 -4.93
C ILE A 44 -18.41 -11.61 -4.64
N THR A 45 -17.24 -11.10 -4.22
CA THR A 45 -17.06 -9.70 -3.83
C THR A 45 -16.39 -8.88 -4.93
N PHE A 46 -16.75 -7.61 -5.03
CA PHE A 46 -16.23 -6.69 -6.04
C PHE A 46 -15.73 -5.42 -5.37
N LYS A 47 -14.71 -4.78 -5.93
CA LYS A 47 -14.20 -3.50 -5.42
C LYS A 47 -15.15 -2.35 -5.76
N SER A 48 -15.32 -1.41 -4.82
CA SER A 48 -15.99 -0.14 -5.09
C SER A 48 -15.29 0.60 -6.24
N PRO A 49 -16.01 1.18 -7.22
CA PRO A 49 -17.45 1.49 -7.22
C PRO A 49 -18.37 0.39 -7.79
N PHE A 50 -17.98 -0.89 -7.67
CA PHE A 50 -18.74 -2.05 -8.15
C PHE A 50 -19.07 -1.90 -9.64
N PHE A 51 -20.34 -2.05 -10.04
CA PHE A 51 -20.80 -1.94 -11.43
C PHE A 51 -21.34 -0.55 -11.79
N GLY A 52 -20.90 0.51 -11.09
CA GLY A 52 -21.39 1.87 -11.30
C GLY A 52 -22.81 2.06 -10.77
N ASN A 53 -23.75 2.46 -11.63
CA ASN A 53 -25.16 2.66 -11.26
C ASN A 53 -25.99 1.47 -11.72
N CYS A 54 -27.03 1.12 -10.95
CA CYS A 54 -27.88 -0.04 -11.23
C CYS A 54 -29.25 0.37 -11.78
N LYS A 55 -29.58 -0.08 -13.00
CA LYS A 55 -30.87 0.18 -13.66
C LYS A 55 -32.07 -0.33 -12.86
N LEU A 56 -31.91 -1.47 -12.18
CA LEU A 56 -32.96 -2.06 -11.34
C LEU A 56 -33.14 -1.35 -10.00
N LYS A 57 -32.15 -0.55 -9.56
CA LYS A 57 -32.24 0.30 -8.36
C LYS A 57 -32.44 1.77 -8.75
N LYS A 58 -33.33 2.06 -9.70
CA LYS A 58 -33.65 3.45 -10.13
C LYS A 58 -32.42 4.29 -10.52
N ASN A 59 -31.37 3.66 -11.04
CA ASN A 59 -30.07 4.25 -11.36
C ASN A 59 -29.27 4.77 -10.15
N ASP A 60 -29.57 4.31 -8.94
CA ASP A 60 -28.73 4.53 -7.77
C ASP A 60 -27.40 3.78 -7.87
N PRO A 61 -26.37 4.17 -7.09
CA PRO A 61 -25.11 3.43 -7.00
C PRO A 61 -25.33 1.95 -6.70
N CYS A 62 -24.68 1.10 -7.49
CA CYS A 62 -24.82 -0.34 -7.42
C CYS A 62 -24.23 -0.87 -6.11
N THR A 63 -25.06 -1.54 -5.32
CA THR A 63 -24.65 -2.38 -4.19
C THR A 63 -25.06 -3.81 -4.54
N PRO A 64 -24.15 -4.61 -5.13
CA PRO A 64 -24.47 -5.97 -5.56
C PRO A 64 -24.80 -6.84 -4.33
N VAL A 65 -25.86 -7.64 -4.44
CA VAL A 65 -26.25 -8.61 -3.42
C VAL A 65 -26.15 -9.97 -4.08
N ILE A 66 -25.18 -10.77 -3.65
CA ILE A 66 -24.88 -12.07 -4.25
C ILE A 66 -24.79 -13.07 -3.10
N GLU A 67 -25.51 -14.18 -3.24
CA GLU A 67 -25.61 -15.23 -2.22
C GLU A 67 -25.24 -16.62 -2.77
N THR A 68 -25.02 -16.70 -4.08
CA THR A 68 -24.71 -17.93 -4.81
C THR A 68 -23.27 -17.92 -5.30
N LYS A 69 -22.71 -19.12 -5.46
CA LYS A 69 -21.40 -19.33 -6.07
C LYS A 69 -21.44 -19.03 -7.57
N TRP A 70 -20.27 -18.86 -8.17
CA TRP A 70 -20.15 -18.81 -9.62
C TRP A 70 -20.64 -20.11 -10.27
N GLU A 71 -21.45 -19.96 -11.30
CA GLU A 71 -21.91 -21.05 -12.16
C GLU A 71 -20.84 -21.36 -13.23
N ASN A 72 -20.84 -22.60 -13.72
CA ASN A 72 -19.86 -23.09 -14.71
C ASN A 72 -18.38 -22.85 -14.32
N PRO A 73 -17.96 -23.21 -13.08
CA PRO A 73 -16.54 -23.21 -12.74
C PRO A 73 -15.81 -24.38 -13.43
N ALA A 74 -14.51 -24.47 -13.25
CA ALA A 74 -13.70 -25.56 -13.79
C ALA A 74 -14.19 -26.94 -13.31
N ALA A 75 -14.23 -27.92 -14.22
CA ALA A 75 -14.73 -29.25 -13.91
C ALA A 75 -13.79 -30.04 -12.98
N ASN A 76 -12.48 -29.88 -13.15
CA ASN A 76 -11.44 -30.70 -12.54
C ASN A 76 -10.27 -29.89 -11.94
N VAL A 77 -10.41 -28.58 -11.81
CA VAL A 77 -9.36 -27.72 -11.21
C VAL A 77 -9.87 -27.09 -9.93
N TYR A 78 -9.10 -27.33 -8.86
CA TYR A 78 -9.47 -26.98 -7.50
C TYR A 78 -8.39 -26.13 -6.84
N VAL A 79 -8.84 -25.18 -6.03
CA VAL A 79 -8.03 -24.42 -5.08
C VAL A 79 -8.49 -24.84 -3.69
N GLY A 80 -7.75 -25.77 -3.08
CA GLY A 80 -8.23 -26.49 -1.89
C GLY A 80 -9.43 -27.36 -2.24
N ASN A 81 -10.58 -27.08 -1.61
CA ASN A 81 -11.85 -27.77 -1.86
C ASN A 81 -12.82 -27.00 -2.77
N LYS A 82 -12.39 -25.86 -3.32
CA LYS A 82 -13.22 -24.96 -4.16
C LYS A 82 -12.82 -25.09 -5.61
N LYS A 83 -13.77 -25.03 -6.54
CA LYS A 83 -13.45 -25.07 -7.97
C LYS A 83 -12.92 -23.71 -8.45
N ALA A 84 -11.97 -23.73 -9.37
CA ALA A 84 -11.43 -22.51 -9.98
C ALA A 84 -12.46 -21.87 -10.91
N SER A 85 -12.55 -20.54 -10.89
CA SER A 85 -13.42 -19.80 -11.80
C SER A 85 -12.79 -19.67 -13.19
N LEU A 86 -13.63 -19.80 -14.21
CA LEU A 86 -13.25 -19.70 -15.62
C LEU A 86 -13.84 -18.43 -16.23
N GLU A 87 -13.29 -17.95 -17.33
CA GLU A 87 -13.85 -16.80 -18.06
C GLU A 87 -15.32 -17.00 -18.49
N SER A 88 -15.75 -18.26 -18.62
CA SER A 88 -17.13 -18.64 -18.92
C SER A 88 -18.04 -18.68 -17.69
N SER A 89 -17.50 -18.50 -16.50
CA SER A 89 -18.27 -18.53 -15.27
C SER A 89 -19.22 -17.33 -15.19
N GLU A 90 -20.40 -17.55 -14.62
CA GLU A 90 -21.44 -16.53 -14.52
C GLU A 90 -21.93 -16.42 -13.07
N LEU A 91 -22.43 -15.25 -12.70
CA LEU A 91 -22.92 -14.98 -11.35
C LEU A 91 -24.24 -14.23 -11.42
N ILE A 92 -25.14 -14.51 -10.47
CA ILE A 92 -26.45 -13.87 -10.39
C ILE A 92 -26.50 -12.98 -9.16
N CYS A 93 -26.81 -11.71 -9.38
CA CYS A 93 -27.14 -10.76 -8.33
C CYS A 93 -28.63 -10.95 -7.99
N THR A 94 -28.96 -11.09 -6.70
CA THR A 94 -30.34 -11.31 -6.22
C THR A 94 -31.28 -10.14 -6.53
N VAL A 95 -30.72 -8.96 -6.82
CA VAL A 95 -31.45 -7.80 -7.35
C VAL A 95 -32.03 -8.08 -8.75
N GLY A 96 -31.50 -9.06 -9.49
CA GLY A 96 -31.93 -9.49 -10.83
C GLY A 96 -30.89 -9.28 -11.93
N GLY A 97 -29.68 -8.83 -11.58
CA GLY A 97 -28.58 -8.64 -12.53
C GLY A 97 -27.81 -9.93 -12.81
N LYS A 98 -27.39 -10.13 -14.06
CA LYS A 98 -26.47 -11.20 -14.47
C LYS A 98 -25.08 -10.61 -14.70
N ILE A 99 -24.09 -11.19 -14.03
CA ILE A 99 -22.69 -10.78 -14.06
C ILE A 99 -21.90 -11.81 -14.87
N LYS A 100 -21.08 -11.31 -15.79
CA LYS A 100 -20.15 -12.12 -16.60
C LYS A 100 -18.75 -11.56 -16.50
N ILE A 101 -17.75 -12.41 -16.68
CA ILE A 101 -16.35 -11.99 -16.78
C ILE A 101 -16.11 -11.45 -18.19
N THR A 102 -15.58 -10.24 -18.28
CA THR A 102 -15.22 -9.57 -19.55
C THR A 102 -13.73 -9.59 -19.80
N ASP A 103 -12.92 -9.53 -18.73
CA ASP A 103 -11.48 -9.72 -18.77
C ASP A 103 -11.01 -10.56 -17.58
N SER A 104 -10.54 -11.77 -17.85
CA SER A 104 -10.01 -12.68 -16.83
C SER A 104 -8.64 -12.25 -16.29
N LEU A 105 -8.00 -11.27 -16.92
CA LEU A 105 -6.63 -10.81 -16.70
C LEU A 105 -5.54 -11.87 -16.92
N GLN A 106 -5.90 -13.01 -17.52
CA GLN A 106 -4.96 -14.00 -17.96
C GLN A 106 -4.50 -13.68 -19.39
N THR A 107 -3.22 -13.38 -19.53
CA THR A 107 -2.60 -12.92 -20.79
C THR A 107 -2.38 -14.05 -21.82
N GLY A 108 -2.66 -15.30 -21.48
CA GLY A 108 -2.61 -16.43 -22.41
C GLY A 108 -2.87 -17.77 -21.72
N SER A 109 -3.10 -18.81 -22.52
CA SER A 109 -3.32 -20.20 -22.08
C SER A 109 -2.01 -20.85 -21.59
N LYS A 110 -1.32 -20.21 -20.64
CA LYS A 110 -0.16 -20.84 -20.01
C LYS A 110 -0.64 -21.90 -19.04
N ILE A 111 0.08 -23.01 -19.01
CA ILE A 111 0.01 -24.07 -18.00
C ILE A 111 -0.18 -23.41 -16.65
N VAL A 112 -1.24 -23.78 -15.93
CA VAL A 112 -1.40 -23.42 -14.52
C VAL A 112 -0.25 -24.12 -13.81
N ILE A 113 0.81 -23.38 -13.54
CA ILE A 113 1.91 -23.89 -12.74
C ILE A 113 1.38 -23.88 -11.31
N PHE A 114 0.95 -25.04 -10.81
CA PHE A 114 0.70 -25.28 -9.38
C PHE A 114 2.03 -25.39 -8.62
N ASP A 115 2.97 -24.48 -8.89
CA ASP A 115 4.15 -24.37 -8.04
C ASP A 115 3.70 -23.61 -6.80
N ASN A 116 4.20 -24.04 -5.66
CA ASN A 116 4.03 -23.35 -4.39
C ASN A 116 4.56 -21.93 -4.54
N TYR A 117 3.69 -21.00 -4.95
CA TYR A 117 4.00 -19.60 -5.00
C TYR A 117 4.13 -19.14 -3.55
N THR A 118 5.37 -19.00 -3.10
CA THR A 118 5.66 -18.20 -1.93
C THR A 118 5.56 -16.76 -2.37
N PRO A 119 4.58 -15.97 -1.86
CA PRO A 119 4.57 -14.54 -2.10
C PRO A 119 5.95 -13.98 -1.77
N PRO A 120 6.50 -13.07 -2.60
CA PRO A 120 7.75 -12.43 -2.25
C PRO A 120 7.58 -11.82 -0.86
N VAL A 121 8.48 -12.18 0.06
CA VAL A 121 8.49 -11.62 1.41
C VAL A 121 8.71 -10.13 1.26
N VAL A 122 7.64 -9.35 1.40
CA VAL A 122 7.72 -7.89 1.42
C VAL A 122 8.46 -7.53 2.70
N THR A 123 9.77 -7.28 2.57
CA THR A 123 10.58 -6.86 3.71
C THR A 123 10.17 -5.42 4.02
N PRO A 124 9.60 -5.13 5.21
CA PRO A 124 9.21 -3.77 5.54
C PRO A 124 10.45 -2.88 5.45
N LEU A 125 10.30 -1.76 4.74
CA LEU A 125 11.38 -0.79 4.57
C LEU A 125 11.79 -0.26 5.96
N LYS A 126 12.98 -0.66 6.40
CA LYS A 126 13.54 -0.24 7.69
C LYS A 126 13.95 1.23 7.60
N LYS A 127 13.50 2.04 8.57
CA LYS A 127 13.87 3.44 8.69
C LYS A 127 15.29 3.59 9.20
N GLU A 128 16.08 4.42 8.53
CA GLU A 128 17.49 4.62 8.86
C GLU A 128 17.87 6.09 8.68
N ILE A 129 18.73 6.59 9.57
CA ILE A 129 19.43 7.87 9.38
C ILE A 129 20.68 7.57 8.56
N VAL A 130 20.80 8.22 7.41
CA VAL A 130 21.90 8.00 6.46
C VAL A 130 23.11 8.85 6.83
N SER A 131 22.87 10.13 7.15
CA SER A 131 23.92 11.09 7.51
C SER A 131 23.37 12.19 8.41
N VAL A 132 24.28 12.82 9.17
CA VAL A 132 23.99 13.93 10.09
C VAL A 132 25.15 14.91 10.00
N ASN A 133 24.91 16.06 9.36
CA ASN A 133 25.96 17.05 9.09
C ASN A 133 25.56 18.44 9.61
N TRP A 134 26.53 19.14 10.20
CA TRP A 134 26.35 20.56 10.52
C TRP A 134 26.51 21.39 9.26
N LYS A 135 25.62 22.37 9.05
CA LYS A 135 25.69 23.31 7.93
C LYS A 135 25.57 24.75 8.41
N ASN A 136 26.16 25.65 7.63
CA ASN A 136 26.03 27.10 7.83
C ASN A 136 24.61 27.60 7.46
N ASN A 137 24.33 28.89 7.69
CA ASN A 137 23.03 29.52 7.43
C ASN A 137 22.49 29.32 6.01
N ASP A 138 23.37 29.20 5.01
CA ASP A 138 22.97 29.01 3.62
C ASP A 138 22.64 27.55 3.29
N LEU A 139 22.86 26.62 4.23
CA LEU A 139 22.65 25.16 4.11
C LEU A 139 23.43 24.50 2.96
N LYS A 140 24.41 25.21 2.39
CA LYS A 140 25.19 24.77 1.24
C LYS A 140 26.43 23.98 1.64
N ASN A 141 27.15 24.48 2.64
CA ASN A 141 28.44 23.93 3.04
C ASN A 141 28.33 23.22 4.38
N GLU A 142 28.91 22.03 4.43
CA GLU A 142 29.16 21.32 5.68
C GLU A 142 30.28 22.01 6.45
N ILE A 143 30.18 22.00 7.77
CA ILE A 143 31.10 22.69 8.67
C ILE A 143 31.49 21.77 9.83
N ASP A 144 32.75 21.86 10.24
CA ASP A 144 33.27 21.18 11.43
C ASP A 144 33.66 22.17 12.54
N LEU A 145 33.51 23.48 12.28
CA LEU A 145 33.85 24.57 13.18
C LEU A 145 32.84 25.71 13.02
N ALA A 146 32.43 26.30 14.14
CA ALA A 146 31.61 27.50 14.19
C ALA A 146 32.05 28.39 15.36
N TYR A 147 31.79 29.68 15.25
CA TYR A 147 32.11 30.68 16.26
C TYR A 147 30.84 31.19 16.96
N ILE A 148 31.02 31.81 18.12
CA ILE A 148 29.91 32.40 18.88
C ILE A 148 29.21 33.46 18.00
N GLY A 149 27.90 33.29 17.83
CA GLY A 149 27.07 34.14 16.98
C GLY A 149 26.82 33.59 15.58
N ASP A 150 27.55 32.55 15.15
CA ASP A 150 27.28 31.88 13.88
C ASP A 150 25.93 31.16 13.92
N LYS A 151 25.20 31.29 12.80
CA LYS A 151 23.96 30.53 12.58
C LYS A 151 24.31 29.21 11.90
N VAL A 152 24.10 28.13 12.63
CA VAL A 152 24.34 26.76 12.16
C VAL A 152 23.06 25.93 12.30
N SER A 153 22.94 24.89 11.48
CA SER A 153 21.80 23.97 11.51
C SER A 153 22.28 22.54 11.31
N LEU A 154 21.61 21.59 11.97
CA LEU A 154 21.89 20.17 11.81
C LEU A 154 21.00 19.63 10.68
N VAL A 155 21.62 19.14 9.61
CA VAL A 155 20.90 18.57 8.47
C VAL A 155 21.05 17.07 8.47
N VAL A 156 19.93 16.38 8.38
CA VAL A 156 19.84 14.93 8.47
C VAL A 156 19.30 14.38 7.16
N GLU A 157 19.98 13.41 6.58
CA GLU A 157 19.48 12.63 5.44
C GLU A 157 18.88 11.32 5.96
N THR A 158 17.70 10.97 5.45
CA THR A 158 16.95 9.81 5.91
C THR A 158 16.61 8.84 4.80
N LYS A 159 16.42 7.59 5.20
CA LYS A 159 15.97 6.52 4.33
C LYS A 159 14.68 5.92 4.88
N ASN A 160 13.68 5.81 4.02
CA ASN A 160 12.37 5.20 4.30
C ASN A 160 11.51 5.96 5.34
N TYR A 161 11.85 7.21 5.64
CA TYR A 161 10.94 8.13 6.35
C TYR A 161 9.95 8.75 5.36
N LYS A 162 8.76 9.07 5.85
CA LYS A 162 7.74 9.80 5.08
C LYS A 162 7.87 11.30 5.33
N GLU A 163 7.47 12.09 4.35
CA GLU A 163 7.32 13.53 4.52
C GLU A 163 6.41 13.84 5.72
N GLY A 164 6.85 14.79 6.56
CA GLY A 164 6.18 15.18 7.81
C GLY A 164 6.54 14.33 9.03
N GLU A 165 7.34 13.25 8.89
CA GLU A 165 7.79 12.51 10.07
C GLU A 165 8.87 13.27 10.84
N THR A 166 8.72 13.33 12.17
CA THR A 166 9.66 14.03 13.06
C THR A 166 10.86 13.16 13.40
N ILE A 167 12.06 13.73 13.27
CA ILE A 167 13.31 13.17 13.78
C ILE A 167 13.71 13.95 15.02
N VAL A 168 14.21 13.25 16.04
CA VAL A 168 14.83 13.85 17.21
C VAL A 168 16.26 13.28 17.34
N ILE A 169 17.26 14.16 17.36
CA ILE A 169 18.65 13.81 17.64
C ILE A 169 19.05 14.44 18.98
N VAL A 170 19.68 13.63 19.83
CA VAL A 170 20.27 14.08 21.09
C VAL A 170 21.78 14.11 20.91
N ILE A 171 22.38 15.28 21.11
CA ILE A 171 23.82 15.50 21.04
C ILE A 171 24.36 15.61 22.45
N ASP A 172 25.43 14.87 22.72
CA ASP A 172 26.20 14.93 23.96
C ASP A 172 27.53 15.65 23.73
N GLU A 173 27.93 16.53 24.65
CA GLU A 173 29.20 17.25 24.54
C GLU A 173 30.37 16.33 24.87
N ALA A 174 31.28 16.14 23.92
CA ALA A 174 32.37 15.18 24.03
C ALA A 174 33.37 15.49 25.17
N ASN A 175 33.54 16.75 25.57
CA ASN A 175 34.52 17.17 26.56
C ASN A 175 33.93 17.43 27.96
N GLY A 176 32.67 17.06 28.19
CA GLY A 176 31.96 17.24 29.47
C GLY A 176 31.76 18.69 29.91
N LYS A 177 31.95 19.67 29.01
CA LYS A 177 31.65 21.08 29.22
C LYS A 177 30.14 21.31 29.14
N ASN A 178 29.66 22.29 29.89
CA ASN A 178 28.26 22.68 29.85
C ASN A 178 27.96 23.38 28.51
N ILE A 179 26.95 22.90 27.78
CA ILE A 179 26.53 23.53 26.52
C ILE A 179 25.69 24.79 26.84
N LYS A 180 24.77 24.70 27.81
CA LYS A 180 24.01 25.82 28.39
C LYS A 180 23.62 25.51 29.84
N ALA A 181 23.75 26.46 30.77
CA ALA A 181 23.17 26.43 32.13
C ALA A 181 23.07 25.02 32.79
N ASN A 182 24.21 24.32 32.95
CA ASN A 182 24.31 22.96 33.53
C ASN A 182 23.74 21.79 32.71
N ASN A 183 23.33 21.99 31.46
CA ASN A 183 22.89 20.92 30.58
C ASN A 183 24.02 20.44 29.66
N LYS A 184 24.25 19.12 29.66
CA LYS A 184 25.28 18.43 28.84
C LYS A 184 24.71 17.83 27.55
N LEU A 185 23.38 17.71 27.47
CA LEU A 185 22.67 17.18 26.32
C LEU A 185 21.86 18.29 25.65
N VAL A 186 21.91 18.35 24.32
CA VAL A 186 21.04 19.22 23.53
C VAL A 186 20.22 18.37 22.57
N LYS A 187 18.91 18.62 22.54
CA LYS A 187 17.99 17.94 21.64
C LYS A 187 17.70 18.84 20.44
N PHE A 188 17.76 18.24 19.27
CA PHE A 188 17.40 18.85 18.00
C PHE A 188 16.25 18.07 17.38
N SER A 189 15.23 18.75 16.89
CA SER A 189 14.13 18.11 16.17
C SER A 189 13.72 18.86 14.91
N GLY A 190 13.10 18.12 13.99
CA GLY A 190 12.67 18.63 12.69
C GLY A 190 11.93 17.56 11.89
N GLU A 191 11.18 18.02 10.89
CA GLU A 191 10.36 17.16 10.03
C GLU A 191 11.10 16.82 8.73
N VAL A 192 10.91 15.59 8.26
CA VAL A 192 11.42 15.11 6.97
C VAL A 192 10.64 15.77 5.84
N ASN A 193 11.34 16.34 4.87
CA ASN A 193 10.77 16.92 3.65
C ASN A 193 10.59 15.87 2.53
N ALA A 194 9.98 16.27 1.41
CA ALA A 194 9.75 15.41 0.25
C ALA A 194 11.03 14.78 -0.34
N ASP A 195 12.20 15.41 -0.13
CA ASP A 195 13.50 14.94 -0.62
C ASP A 195 14.20 13.98 0.36
N GLY A 196 13.57 13.67 1.52
CA GLY A 196 14.13 12.77 2.52
C GLY A 196 15.12 13.43 3.49
N PHE A 197 15.19 14.76 3.54
CA PHE A 197 16.03 15.52 4.46
C PHE A 197 15.23 16.16 5.59
N ALA A 198 15.84 16.32 6.76
CA ALA A 198 15.30 17.11 7.86
C ALA A 198 16.33 18.15 8.32
N ILE A 199 15.92 19.41 8.45
CA ILE A 199 16.72 20.47 9.05
C ILE A 199 16.26 20.58 10.50
N LEU A 200 17.12 20.18 11.43
CA LEU A 200 16.77 20.15 12.85
C LEU A 200 17.08 21.48 13.53
N LYS A 201 16.19 21.88 14.43
CA LYS A 201 16.31 23.06 15.29
C LYS A 201 16.38 22.62 16.75
N GLU A 202 17.08 23.39 17.57
CA GLU A 202 17.16 23.12 19.01
C GLU A 202 15.76 23.16 19.62
N GLU A 203 15.42 22.14 20.41
CA GLU A 203 14.19 22.14 21.19
C GLU A 203 14.35 23.11 22.36
N ILE A 204 13.63 24.23 22.31
CA ILE A 204 13.52 25.15 23.43
C ILE A 204 12.48 24.55 24.39
N PRO A 205 12.84 24.15 25.62
CA PRO A 205 11.84 23.74 26.59
C PRO A 205 10.90 24.91 26.86
N ILE A 206 9.58 24.67 26.81
CA ILE A 206 8.61 25.66 27.28
C ILE A 206 8.77 25.70 28.80
N GLU A 207 9.48 26.69 29.32
CA GLU A 207 9.41 27.02 30.73
C GLU A 207 7.98 27.50 30.99
N ASN A 208 7.19 26.69 31.70
CA ASN A 208 5.95 27.16 32.28
C ASN A 208 6.33 28.18 33.36
N GLU A 209 6.34 29.47 33.01
CA GLU A 209 6.26 30.53 34.00
C GLU A 209 4.86 30.44 34.62
N ASN A 210 4.81 30.08 35.91
CA ASN A 210 3.61 30.20 36.74
C ASN A 210 3.24 31.67 36.98
#